data_AF-A0A806CB92-F1
#
_entry.id   AF-A0A806CB92-F1
#
_cell.length_a   1.000
_cell.length_b   1.000
_cell.length_c   1.000
_cell.angle_alpha   90.00
_cell.angle_beta   90.00
_cell.angle_gamma   90.00
#
_symmetry.space_group_name_H-M   'P 1'
#
loop_
_entity.id
_entity.type
_entity.pdbx_description
1 polymer ?
#
loop_
_entity_poly.entity_id
_entity_poly.type
_entity_poly.pdbx_seq_one_letter_code
_entity_poly.pdbx_strand_id
1 'polypeptide(L)'
;MKKTIIVFIILAFMLNCKNKSNDAEPNNDLDEKSQAKSNLVDEDRIEFSKATPLEKLVSRLNLNNTEKETLTFLTNLLKEKLVDPNIGLHFKNSGGDESKIEESVQKFLSELKEDEIKDLLAKIKENKDKKEKDPEELNTYKSILASGFDGIFNQADYKTTLNNLKDTI
;
A
#
# COMPACT_ATOMS: atom_id res chain seq x y z
N MET A 1 3.82 -5.98 40.58
CA MET A 1 2.87 -5.05 39.92
C MET A 1 3.65 -3.88 39.33
N LYS A 2 3.66 -3.75 38.00
CA LYS A 2 3.90 -2.47 37.30
C LYS A 2 2.90 -2.42 36.15
N LYS A 3 1.91 -1.53 36.24
CA LYS A 3 0.93 -1.28 35.18
C LYS A 3 1.55 -0.28 34.23
N THR A 4 1.76 -0.66 32.98
CA THR A 4 2.19 0.28 31.92
C THR A 4 0.94 0.70 31.16
N ILE A 5 0.64 1.99 31.20
CA ILE A 5 -0.51 2.61 30.51
C ILE A 5 -0.03 3.04 29.13
N ILE A 6 -0.74 2.64 28.08
CA ILE A 6 -0.51 3.07 26.69
C ILE A 6 -1.63 4.04 26.32
N VAL A 7 -1.26 5.26 25.94
CA VAL A 7 -2.19 6.33 25.52
C VAL A 7 -2.23 6.36 23.99
N PHE A 8 -3.42 6.20 23.41
CA PHE A 8 -3.67 6.37 21.98
C PHE A 8 -4.10 7.82 21.71
N ILE A 9 -3.39 8.52 20.83
CA ILE A 9 -3.80 9.84 20.32
C ILE A 9 -4.55 9.60 19.00
N ILE A 10 -5.86 9.82 19.01
CA ILE A 10 -6.69 9.83 17.80
C ILE A 10 -6.59 11.22 17.19
N LEU A 11 -5.92 11.34 16.04
CA LEU A 11 -5.83 12.59 15.31
C LEU A 11 -6.96 12.65 14.27
N ALA A 12 -8.02 13.39 14.60
CA ALA A 12 -9.12 13.67 13.67
C ALA A 12 -8.78 14.91 12.82
N PHE A 13 -8.50 14.72 11.53
CA PHE A 13 -8.47 15.81 10.57
C PHE A 13 -9.89 16.03 10.01
N MET A 14 -10.60 16.97 10.62
CA MET A 14 -11.80 17.58 10.02
C MET A 14 -11.35 18.45 8.85
N LEU A 15 -11.62 17.97 7.62
CA LEU A 15 -11.55 18.78 6.41
C LEU A 15 -12.55 19.93 6.51
N ASN A 16 -12.07 21.16 6.65
CA ASN A 16 -12.89 22.35 6.60
C ASN A 16 -12.85 22.91 5.17
N CYS A 17 -13.89 22.62 4.39
CA CYS A 17 -14.20 23.34 3.16
C CYS A 17 -14.95 24.63 3.52
N LYS A 18 -14.38 25.81 3.25
CA LYS A 18 -15.19 26.95 2.78
C LYS A 18 -14.39 28.07 2.12
N ASN A 19 -14.64 28.20 0.82
CA ASN A 19 -14.90 29.38 -0.01
C ASN A 19 -13.93 30.58 -0.01
N LYS A 20 -13.43 30.83 -1.23
CA LYS A 20 -12.96 32.12 -1.74
C LYS A 20 -13.91 33.27 -1.33
N SER A 21 -13.34 34.32 -0.74
CA SER A 21 -13.88 35.68 -0.82
C SER A 21 -12.76 36.58 -1.32
N ASN A 22 -12.96 37.17 -2.49
CA ASN A 22 -12.19 38.32 -2.95
C ASN A 22 -12.71 39.52 -2.18
N ASP A 23 -11.87 40.16 -1.37
CA ASP A 23 -12.09 41.52 -0.90
C ASP A 23 -10.77 42.30 -0.91
N ALA A 24 -10.91 43.57 -1.26
CA ALA A 24 -9.93 44.41 -1.90
C ALA A 24 -8.95 45.13 -0.94
N GLU A 25 -7.79 45.47 -1.52
CA GLU A 25 -6.88 46.60 -1.24
C GLU A 25 -6.22 46.75 0.15
N PRO A 26 -4.93 47.18 0.17
CA PRO A 26 -4.66 48.61 0.23
C PRO A 26 -3.55 49.12 -0.72
N ASN A 27 -3.64 50.43 -1.00
CA ASN A 27 -2.83 51.26 -1.89
C ASN A 27 -1.41 51.61 -1.38
N ASN A 28 -0.49 51.77 -2.34
CA ASN A 28 0.73 52.62 -2.47
C ASN A 28 1.77 52.58 -1.33
N ASP A 29 3.09 52.53 -1.57
CA ASP A 29 3.88 53.43 -2.43
C ASP A 29 5.33 52.91 -2.57
N LEU A 30 6.08 53.50 -3.51
CA LEU A 30 7.56 53.56 -3.66
C LEU A 30 8.29 52.56 -4.59
N ASP A 31 8.71 53.17 -5.70
CA ASP A 31 9.69 52.83 -6.73
C ASP A 31 11.11 52.59 -6.18
N GLU A 32 11.72 51.42 -6.48
CA GLU A 32 13.16 51.40 -6.79
C GLU A 32 13.56 50.15 -7.60
N LYS A 33 14.31 50.42 -8.67
CA LYS A 33 14.95 49.49 -9.60
C LYS A 33 15.62 48.30 -8.92
N SER A 34 15.30 47.10 -9.39
CA SER A 34 16.23 45.97 -9.44
C SER A 34 15.84 45.03 -10.58
N GLN A 35 16.44 45.25 -11.75
CA GLN A 35 16.45 44.25 -12.82
C GLN A 35 17.21 43.01 -12.35
N ALA A 36 16.53 42.10 -11.68
CA ALA A 36 16.96 40.71 -11.61
C ALA A 36 16.32 39.99 -12.80
N LYS A 37 17.14 39.59 -13.77
CA LYS A 37 16.79 38.58 -14.78
C LYS A 37 16.16 37.40 -14.05
N SER A 38 14.84 37.29 -14.13
CA SER A 38 14.15 36.04 -13.84
C SER A 38 14.61 35.04 -14.88
N ASN A 39 15.48 34.11 -14.46
CA ASN A 39 15.56 32.82 -15.10
C ASN A 39 14.19 32.16 -14.89
N LEU A 40 13.25 32.45 -15.79
CA LEU A 40 12.11 31.58 -16.04
C LEU A 40 12.66 30.30 -16.67
N VAL A 41 13.29 29.47 -15.83
CA VAL A 41 13.18 28.04 -16.02
C VAL A 41 11.79 27.74 -15.49
N ASP A 42 10.89 27.38 -16.40
CA ASP A 42 9.59 26.80 -16.06
C ASP A 42 9.83 25.59 -15.13
N GLU A 43 9.82 25.84 -13.81
CA GLU A 43 9.73 24.83 -12.76
C GLU A 43 8.33 24.21 -12.71
N ASP A 44 7.43 24.60 -13.60
CA ASP A 44 6.16 23.93 -13.86
C ASP A 44 6.31 22.70 -14.77
N ARG A 45 7.49 22.07 -14.79
CA ARG A 45 7.58 20.64 -15.13
C ARG A 45 6.97 19.84 -13.98
N ILE A 46 5.65 19.73 -14.06
CA ILE A 46 4.74 18.81 -13.38
C ILE A 46 5.52 17.65 -12.75
N GLU A 47 5.56 17.65 -11.41
CA GLU A 47 6.11 16.60 -10.56
C GLU A 47 5.55 15.24 -11.01
N PHE A 48 6.31 14.49 -11.82
CA PHE A 48 5.93 13.16 -12.29
C PHE A 48 6.03 12.14 -11.14
N SER A 49 4.99 12.14 -10.30
CA SER A 49 4.52 11.04 -9.44
C SER A 49 5.47 10.55 -8.32
N LYS A 50 5.13 10.91 -7.08
CA LYS A 50 5.55 10.21 -5.85
C LYS A 50 4.88 8.82 -5.66
N ALA A 51 4.33 8.25 -6.73
CA ALA A 51 3.63 6.97 -6.66
C ALA A 51 4.63 5.81 -6.59
N THR A 52 4.42 4.87 -5.68
CA THR A 52 5.26 3.67 -5.56
C THR A 52 5.19 2.83 -6.84
N PRO A 53 6.21 2.00 -7.15
CA PRO A 53 6.15 1.08 -8.28
C PRO A 53 4.90 0.19 -8.29
N LEU A 54 4.44 -0.24 -7.11
CA LEU A 54 3.19 -0.99 -6.94
C LEU A 54 1.96 -0.15 -7.29
N GLU A 55 1.87 1.11 -6.85
CA GLU A 55 0.76 2.01 -7.22
C GLU A 55 0.72 2.29 -8.73
N LYS A 56 1.89 2.41 -9.37
CA LYS A 56 1.99 2.54 -10.83
C LYS A 56 1.50 1.30 -11.55
N LEU A 57 1.76 0.10 -11.03
CA LEU A 57 1.19 -1.14 -11.57
C LEU A 57 -0.33 -1.18 -11.37
N VAL A 58 -0.79 -0.91 -10.14
CA VAL A 58 -2.22 -0.92 -9.77
C VAL A 58 -3.04 0.09 -10.58
N SER A 59 -2.49 1.23 -10.94
CA SER A 59 -3.17 2.22 -11.80
C SER A 59 -3.30 1.78 -13.26
N ARG A 60 -2.45 0.87 -13.73
CA ARG A 60 -2.57 0.24 -15.06
C ARG A 60 -3.53 -0.94 -15.06
N LEU A 61 -3.66 -1.61 -13.91
CA LEU A 61 -4.67 -2.63 -13.71
C LEU A 61 -6.03 -1.95 -13.54
N ASN A 62 -7.05 -2.41 -14.25
CA ASN A 62 -8.40 -1.84 -14.13
C ASN A 62 -9.13 -2.39 -12.89
N LEU A 63 -8.52 -2.15 -11.70
CA LEU A 63 -9.04 -2.60 -10.42
C LEU A 63 -10.09 -1.63 -9.86
N ASN A 64 -11.21 -2.18 -9.39
CA ASN A 64 -12.23 -1.42 -8.66
C ASN A 64 -11.80 -1.17 -7.19
N ASN A 65 -12.61 -0.41 -6.45
CA ASN A 65 -12.28 -0.05 -5.06
C ASN A 65 -12.15 -1.27 -4.15
N THR A 66 -13.02 -2.26 -4.29
CA THR A 66 -13.02 -3.49 -3.51
C THR A 66 -11.76 -4.33 -3.75
N GLU A 67 -11.31 -4.42 -5.00
CA GLU A 67 -10.07 -5.09 -5.38
C GLU A 67 -8.86 -4.36 -4.80
N LYS A 68 -8.83 -3.03 -4.84
CA LYS A 68 -7.76 -2.20 -4.25
C LYS A 68 -7.69 -2.34 -2.72
N GLU A 69 -8.83 -2.35 -2.04
CA GLU A 69 -8.91 -2.60 -0.60
C GLU A 69 -8.37 -3.98 -0.25
N THR A 70 -8.70 -4.99 -1.06
CA THR A 70 -8.23 -6.37 -0.84
C THR A 70 -6.72 -6.49 -1.08
N LEU A 71 -6.19 -5.83 -2.11
CA LEU A 71 -4.75 -5.78 -2.35
C LEU A 71 -4.00 -5.02 -1.23
N THR A 72 -4.61 -3.96 -0.71
CA THR A 72 -4.09 -3.23 0.46
C THR A 72 -4.06 -4.13 1.69
N PHE A 73 -5.14 -4.89 1.93
CA PHE A 73 -5.20 -5.90 2.99
C PHE A 73 -4.09 -6.94 2.84
N LEU A 74 -3.90 -7.51 1.64
CA LEU A 74 -2.83 -8.47 1.37
C LEU A 74 -1.45 -7.85 1.61
N THR A 75 -1.20 -6.62 1.16
CA THR A 75 0.11 -6.01 1.31
C THR A 75 0.42 -5.70 2.78
N ASN A 76 -0.57 -5.23 3.53
CA ASN A 76 -0.42 -4.93 4.96
C ASN A 76 -0.25 -6.19 5.81
N LEU A 77 -1.00 -7.27 5.52
CA LEU A 77 -0.84 -8.53 6.27
C LEU A 77 0.53 -9.16 6.01
N LEU A 78 1.11 -9.01 4.81
CA LEU A 78 2.46 -9.51 4.52
C LEU A 78 3.50 -8.77 5.36
N LYS A 79 3.41 -7.43 5.45
CA LYS A 79 4.25 -6.62 6.34
C LYS A 79 4.07 -7.00 7.81
N GLU A 80 2.84 -7.30 8.22
CA GLU A 80 2.52 -7.71 9.60
C GLU A 80 3.08 -9.09 9.97
N LYS A 81 3.00 -10.07 9.06
CA LYS A 81 3.23 -11.49 9.37
C LYS A 81 4.58 -12.03 8.94
N LEU A 82 5.17 -11.55 7.85
CA LEU A 82 6.45 -12.07 7.36
C LEU A 82 7.63 -11.75 8.28
N VAL A 83 7.49 -10.76 9.17
CA VAL A 83 8.52 -10.47 10.18
C VAL A 83 8.70 -11.60 11.21
N ASP A 84 7.69 -12.47 11.37
CA ASP A 84 7.81 -13.67 12.19
C ASP A 84 8.64 -14.73 11.43
N PRO A 85 9.80 -15.18 11.95
CA PRO A 85 10.64 -16.17 11.27
C PRO A 85 9.98 -17.53 11.05
N ASN A 86 8.90 -17.85 11.77
CA ASN A 86 8.14 -19.10 11.56
C ASN A 86 7.16 -19.00 10.39
N ILE A 87 6.85 -17.79 9.94
CA ILE A 87 5.95 -17.51 8.81
C ILE A 87 6.77 -17.07 7.60
N GLY A 88 7.61 -16.05 7.76
CA GLY A 88 8.44 -15.46 6.71
C GLY A 88 9.88 -15.96 6.73
N LEU A 89 10.07 -17.29 6.70
CA LEU A 89 11.41 -17.89 6.75
C LEU A 89 12.28 -17.41 5.57
N HIS A 90 11.73 -17.46 4.36
CA HIS A 90 12.43 -17.06 3.15
C HIS A 90 12.57 -15.54 3.06
N PHE A 91 11.55 -14.78 3.46
CA PHE A 91 11.62 -13.33 3.59
C PHE A 91 12.79 -12.91 4.48
N LYS A 92 12.89 -13.49 5.68
CA LYS A 92 13.98 -13.22 6.62
C LYS A 92 15.34 -13.59 6.02
N ASN A 93 15.46 -14.76 5.38
CA ASN A 93 16.70 -15.20 4.75
C ASN A 93 17.08 -14.35 3.53
N SER A 94 16.12 -13.68 2.89
CA SER A 94 16.37 -12.73 1.81
C SER A 94 16.82 -11.34 2.29
N GLY A 95 16.88 -11.11 3.61
CA GLY A 95 17.32 -9.86 4.24
C GLY A 95 16.27 -9.17 5.11
N GLY A 96 14.99 -9.59 5.03
CA GLY A 96 13.94 -9.10 5.95
C GLY A 96 13.58 -7.61 5.83
N ASP A 97 13.74 -7.02 4.64
CA ASP A 97 13.46 -5.61 4.39
C ASP A 97 12.02 -5.42 3.91
N GLU A 98 11.22 -4.61 4.60
CA GLU A 98 9.82 -4.33 4.25
C GLU A 98 9.66 -3.79 2.82
N SER A 99 10.64 -3.06 2.29
CA SER A 99 10.60 -2.56 0.91
C SER A 99 10.56 -3.71 -0.11
N LYS A 100 11.17 -4.86 0.21
CA LYS A 100 11.14 -6.05 -0.64
C LYS A 100 9.76 -6.71 -0.70
N ILE A 101 8.88 -6.45 0.27
CA ILE A 101 7.50 -6.96 0.23
C ILE A 101 6.75 -6.28 -0.92
N GLU A 102 6.79 -4.95 -1.01
CA GLU A 102 6.13 -4.22 -2.08
C GLU A 102 6.71 -4.57 -3.46
N GLU A 103 8.03 -4.68 -3.57
CA GLU A 103 8.68 -5.13 -4.81
C GLU A 103 8.26 -6.55 -5.20
N SER A 104 8.15 -7.46 -4.24
CA SER A 104 7.77 -8.85 -4.52
C SER A 104 6.30 -8.97 -4.90
N VAL A 105 5.41 -8.21 -4.25
CA VAL A 105 4.00 -8.11 -4.64
C VAL A 105 3.88 -7.54 -6.05
N GLN A 106 4.63 -6.48 -6.37
CA GLN A 106 4.64 -5.89 -7.71
C GLN A 106 5.10 -6.92 -8.76
N LYS A 107 6.23 -7.61 -8.52
CA LYS A 107 6.75 -8.63 -9.45
C LYS A 107 5.75 -9.77 -9.64
N PHE A 108 5.21 -10.29 -8.54
CA PHE A 108 4.18 -11.33 -8.55
C PHE A 108 2.99 -10.95 -9.44
N LEU A 109 2.41 -9.77 -9.22
CA LEU A 109 1.26 -9.30 -9.98
C LEU A 109 1.60 -9.02 -11.45
N SER A 110 2.84 -8.62 -11.77
CA SER A 110 3.26 -8.34 -13.15
C SER A 110 3.36 -9.60 -14.02
N GLU A 111 3.57 -10.77 -13.41
CA GLU A 111 3.62 -12.07 -14.09
C GLU A 111 2.22 -12.72 -14.27
N LEU A 112 1.18 -12.09 -13.72
CA LEU A 112 -0.20 -12.58 -13.79
C LEU A 112 -1.01 -11.81 -14.82
N LYS A 113 -2.01 -12.49 -15.40
CA LYS A 113 -3.03 -11.82 -16.20
C LYS A 113 -4.01 -11.08 -15.28
N GLU A 114 -4.63 -10.02 -15.80
CA GLU A 114 -5.58 -9.20 -15.03
C GLU A 114 -6.76 -10.01 -14.46
N ASP A 115 -7.29 -10.98 -15.22
CA ASP A 115 -8.36 -11.88 -14.78
C ASP A 115 -7.92 -12.79 -13.63
N GLU A 116 -6.66 -13.25 -13.63
CA GLU A 116 -6.10 -14.04 -12.54
C GLU A 116 -5.90 -13.22 -11.27
N ILE A 117 -5.49 -11.96 -11.41
CA ILE A 117 -5.36 -11.02 -10.28
C ILE A 117 -6.75 -10.78 -9.67
N LYS A 118 -7.77 -10.54 -10.50
CA LYS A 118 -9.14 -10.31 -10.03
C LYS A 118 -9.72 -11.53 -9.32
N ASP A 119 -9.53 -12.73 -9.86
CA ASP A 119 -9.96 -13.97 -9.22
C ASP A 119 -9.24 -14.22 -7.89
N LEU A 120 -7.94 -13.96 -7.81
CA LEU A 120 -7.18 -14.02 -6.55
C LEU A 120 -7.77 -13.07 -5.50
N LEU A 121 -7.97 -11.80 -5.87
CA LEU A 121 -8.50 -10.80 -4.93
C LEU A 121 -9.93 -11.13 -4.51
N ALA A 122 -10.78 -11.63 -5.40
CA ALA A 122 -12.12 -12.07 -5.07
C ALA A 122 -12.11 -13.19 -4.01
N LYS A 123 -11.26 -14.21 -4.19
CA LYS A 123 -11.10 -15.31 -3.22
C LYS A 123 -10.57 -14.82 -1.87
N ILE A 124 -9.55 -13.96 -1.88
CA ILE A 124 -8.99 -13.42 -0.64
C ILE A 124 -10.05 -12.66 0.13
N LYS A 125 -10.84 -11.84 -0.58
CA LYS A 125 -11.95 -11.09 0.02
C LYS A 125 -13.01 -12.00 0.60
N GLU A 126 -13.48 -12.98 -0.16
CA GLU A 126 -14.53 -13.90 0.29
C GLU A 126 -14.12 -14.59 1.61
N ASN A 127 -12.89 -15.07 1.70
CA ASN A 127 -12.39 -15.74 2.90
C ASN A 127 -12.13 -14.77 4.05
N LYS A 128 -11.58 -13.58 3.77
CA LYS A 128 -11.45 -12.51 4.77
C LYS A 128 -12.80 -12.16 5.38
N ASP A 129 -13.82 -11.90 4.57
CA ASP A 129 -15.14 -11.44 5.05
C ASP A 129 -15.89 -12.55 5.82
N LYS A 130 -15.62 -13.82 5.53
CA LYS A 130 -16.12 -14.93 6.35
C LYS A 130 -15.45 -14.95 7.73
N LYS A 131 -14.14 -14.73 7.78
CA LYS A 131 -13.30 -14.88 8.98
C LYS A 131 -13.22 -13.64 9.84
N GLU A 132 -13.52 -12.45 9.34
CA GLU A 132 -13.45 -11.21 10.13
C GLU A 132 -14.43 -11.15 11.31
N LYS A 133 -15.38 -12.09 11.37
CA LYS A 133 -16.29 -12.29 12.50
C LYS A 133 -15.58 -12.82 13.74
N ASP A 134 -14.47 -13.53 13.56
CA ASP A 134 -13.62 -14.05 14.62
C ASP A 134 -12.18 -13.54 14.43
N PRO A 135 -11.68 -12.67 15.31
CA PRO A 135 -10.31 -12.15 15.22
C PRO A 135 -9.22 -13.23 15.19
N GLU A 136 -9.41 -14.37 15.87
CA GLU A 136 -8.43 -15.46 15.89
C GLU A 136 -8.40 -16.23 14.57
N GLU A 137 -9.58 -16.46 13.96
CA GLU A 137 -9.66 -17.07 12.63
C GLU A 137 -9.07 -16.16 11.57
N LEU A 138 -9.37 -14.86 11.61
CA LEU A 138 -8.78 -13.88 10.69
C LEU A 138 -7.25 -13.82 10.86
N ASN A 139 -6.75 -13.87 12.09
CA ASN A 139 -5.33 -13.86 12.38
C ASN A 139 -4.64 -15.12 11.82
N THR A 140 -5.25 -16.29 11.99
CA THR A 140 -4.77 -17.55 11.42
C THR A 140 -4.73 -17.47 9.89
N TYR A 141 -5.78 -16.97 9.27
CA TYR A 141 -5.86 -16.79 7.82
C TYR A 141 -4.78 -15.84 7.26
N LYS A 142 -4.53 -14.72 7.94
CA LYS A 142 -3.41 -13.82 7.60
C LYS A 142 -2.06 -14.56 7.64
N SER A 143 -1.84 -15.38 8.67
CA SER A 143 -0.59 -16.16 8.80
C SER A 143 -0.43 -17.19 7.68
N ILE A 144 -1.52 -17.86 7.28
CA ILE A 144 -1.48 -18.83 6.17
C ILE A 144 -1.21 -18.12 4.84
N LEU A 145 -1.88 -17.00 4.56
CA LEU A 145 -1.61 -16.20 3.36
C LEU A 145 -0.15 -15.75 3.29
N ALA A 146 0.39 -15.26 4.40
CA ALA A 146 1.78 -14.82 4.46
C ALA A 146 2.76 -15.98 4.24
N SER A 147 2.53 -17.14 4.87
CA SER A 147 3.35 -18.33 4.64
C SER A 147 3.25 -18.84 3.20
N GLY A 148 2.06 -18.81 2.60
CA GLY A 148 1.84 -19.18 1.19
C GLY A 148 2.54 -18.24 0.21
N PHE A 149 2.70 -16.97 0.57
CA PHE A 149 3.44 -15.98 -0.20
C PHE A 149 4.96 -16.07 -0.02
N ASP A 150 5.44 -16.46 1.18
CA ASP A 150 6.85 -16.43 1.58
C ASP A 150 7.78 -17.14 0.58
N GLY A 151 7.31 -18.21 -0.06
CA GLY A 151 8.07 -18.94 -1.08
C GLY A 151 8.63 -18.07 -2.21
N ILE A 152 8.01 -16.93 -2.53
CA ILE A 152 8.48 -16.03 -3.59
C ILE A 152 9.88 -15.46 -3.29
N PHE A 153 10.24 -15.30 -2.01
CA PHE A 153 11.56 -14.84 -1.60
C PHE A 153 12.66 -15.91 -1.79
N ASN A 154 12.26 -17.14 -2.09
CA ASN A 154 13.13 -18.26 -2.41
C ASN A 154 12.92 -18.78 -3.84
N GLN A 155 12.62 -17.88 -4.77
CA GLN A 155 12.50 -18.18 -6.20
C GLN A 155 11.37 -19.18 -6.54
N ALA A 156 10.33 -19.27 -5.70
CA ALA A 156 9.13 -20.01 -6.07
C ALA A 156 8.48 -19.38 -7.32
N ASP A 157 7.95 -20.24 -8.18
CA ASP A 157 7.21 -19.81 -9.35
C ASP A 157 5.89 -19.10 -8.98
N TYR A 158 5.54 -18.08 -9.77
CA TYR A 158 4.37 -17.23 -9.50
C TYR A 158 3.04 -18.00 -9.58
N LYS A 159 2.91 -19.06 -10.38
CA LYS A 159 1.69 -19.91 -10.37
C LYS A 159 1.60 -20.73 -9.09
N THR A 160 2.72 -21.18 -8.56
CA THR A 160 2.75 -21.89 -7.28
C THR A 160 2.31 -20.97 -6.15
N THR A 161 2.86 -19.75 -6.08
CA THR A 161 2.42 -18.74 -5.12
C THR A 161 0.93 -18.39 -5.29
N LEU A 162 0.46 -18.21 -6.53
CA LEU A 162 -0.94 -17.93 -6.82
C LEU A 162 -1.87 -19.04 -6.28
N ASN A 163 -1.54 -20.31 -6.53
CA ASN A 163 -2.34 -21.44 -6.08
C ASN A 163 -2.37 -21.52 -4.55
N ASN A 164 -1.22 -21.38 -3.90
CA ASN A 164 -1.16 -21.36 -2.42
C ASN A 164 -2.09 -20.29 -1.82
N LEU A 165 -2.12 -19.09 -2.40
CA LEU A 165 -2.99 -18.01 -1.92
C LEU A 165 -4.47 -18.29 -2.20
N LYS A 166 -4.81 -18.87 -3.36
CA LYS A 166 -6.20 -19.17 -3.75
C LYS A 166 -6.80 -20.34 -2.98
N ASP A 167 -5.97 -21.30 -2.58
CA ASP A 167 -6.39 -22.49 -1.85
C ASP A 167 -6.42 -22.27 -0.32
N THR A 168 -5.97 -21.09 0.14
CA THR A 168 -6.07 -20.69 1.54
C THR A 168 -7.53 -20.40 1.90
N ILE A 169 -8.06 -21.12 2.89
CA ILE A 169 -9.44 -20.95 3.39
C ILE A 169 -9.42 -20.23 4.72
#